data_AF-G7P4W6-F1
#
_entry.id   AF-G7P4W6-F1
#
_cell.length_a   1.000
_cell.length_b   1.000
_cell.length_c   1.000
_cell.angle_alpha   90.00
_cell.angle_beta   90.00
_cell.angle_gamma   90.00
#
_symmetry.space_group_name_H-M   'P 1'
#
loop_
_entity.id
_entity.type
_entity.pdbx_description
1 polymer ?
#
loop_
_entity_poly.entity_id
_entity_poly.type
_entity_poly.pdbx_seq_one_letter_code
_entity_poly.pdbx_strand_id
1 'polypeptide(L)'
;ARVMYDFAAEPGNNELTVNEGEIITITNPDVGGGWLEGRNIKGERGLVPTDYVEILPSDGKDQFSCGNSVADQAFLDSLSASTAQASSSAASNNHQVGSGNDPWSAWSASKSGNWESSEGWGAQPEGAGAQRSTNTPNNWDTAFGHPQAYQGPATGDDDDWDEDWDGPKSSSYFKDSESADAGGSQRGNSRASSSSMKIPLNKFPGFAKPGTEQYLLAKQLAKPKEKIPIIVGDYGPMWVYPTSTFDCVVADPRKGSKMYGLKSYIEYQLTPTNTNRSVNHRYKHFDWLYERLLVKFGSAIPIPSLPDKQVTGRFEEEFIKMRMERLQAWMTRMCRHPVISESEVFQQFLNFRDEKEWKTGKRKAEKDELAGVMIFSTMEPEAPDLDLVEIEQKCEAVGKFTKAMDDGVKELLTVGQEHWKRCTGPLPKEYQKIGKALQSLATVFSSSGYQGETDLNDAITEAGKTYEEIASLVAEQPKKDLHFLMECNHEYKGFLGCFPDIIGTHKGAIEKVKESDKLVATSKITPQDKQNMVKRVSTMSYALQAEMNHFHSNRIYDYNSVIRLYLEQQVQFYETIAEKLRQALSRFPVM
;
A
#
# COMPACT_ATOMS: atom_id res chain seq x y z
N ALA A 1 13.61 -2.82 44.40
CA ALA A 1 12.18 -2.61 44.13
C ALA A 1 11.36 -3.24 45.24
N ARG A 2 10.19 -2.69 45.56
CA ARG A 2 9.25 -3.21 46.54
C ARG A 2 8.14 -3.97 45.83
N VAL A 3 7.84 -5.18 46.28
CA VAL A 3 6.78 -6.01 45.72
C VAL A 3 5.43 -5.48 46.19
N MET A 4 4.50 -5.27 45.25
CA MET A 4 3.19 -4.65 45.49
C MET A 4 2.07 -5.68 45.60
N TYR A 5 2.28 -6.90 45.11
CA TYR A 5 1.32 -8.00 45.16
C TYR A 5 2.03 -9.35 45.29
N ASP A 6 1.41 -10.30 45.99
CA ASP A 6 1.91 -11.69 46.05
C ASP A 6 1.97 -12.31 44.65
N PHE A 7 3.07 -13.01 44.35
CA PHE A 7 3.28 -13.74 43.11
C PHE A 7 3.93 -15.08 43.41
N ALA A 8 3.29 -16.18 43.01
CA ALA A 8 3.79 -17.54 43.21
C ALA A 8 4.35 -18.09 41.90
N ALA A 9 5.62 -18.50 41.92
CA ALA A 9 6.29 -19.05 40.75
C ALA A 9 5.73 -20.41 40.35
N GLU A 10 5.54 -20.62 39.04
CA GLU A 10 5.23 -21.93 38.48
C GLU A 10 6.51 -22.79 38.33
N PRO A 11 6.49 -24.07 38.73
CA PRO A 11 7.65 -24.96 38.62
C PRO A 11 8.10 -25.13 37.16
N GLY A 12 9.34 -24.72 36.85
CA GLY A 12 9.98 -24.94 35.55
C GLY A 12 10.11 -23.72 34.65
N ASN A 13 9.54 -22.56 35.02
CA ASN A 13 9.52 -21.35 34.19
C ASN A 13 10.55 -20.26 34.61
N ASN A 14 11.50 -20.58 35.50
CA ASN A 14 12.47 -19.61 36.05
C ASN A 14 11.82 -18.37 36.70
N GLU A 15 10.61 -18.52 37.23
CA GLU A 15 9.88 -17.48 37.97
C GLU A 15 10.32 -17.44 39.44
N LEU A 16 10.17 -16.28 40.08
CA LEU A 16 10.53 -16.08 41.48
C LEU A 16 9.29 -15.82 42.32
N THR A 17 9.01 -16.69 43.30
CA THR A 17 7.94 -16.46 44.28
C THR A 17 8.30 -15.26 45.16
N VAL A 18 7.43 -14.26 45.21
CA VAL A 18 7.59 -13.04 46.00
C VAL A 18 6.29 -12.69 46.72
N ASN A 19 6.38 -12.10 47.92
CA ASN A 19 5.20 -11.68 48.67
C ASN A 19 5.09 -10.15 48.74
N GLU A 20 3.87 -9.64 48.85
CA GLU A 20 3.57 -8.22 49.00
C GLU A 20 4.36 -7.61 50.17
N GLY A 21 5.01 -6.48 49.88
CA GLY A 21 5.88 -5.77 50.82
C GLY A 21 7.35 -6.25 50.82
N GLU A 22 7.69 -7.36 50.16
CA GLU A 22 9.06 -7.85 50.06
C GLU A 22 9.95 -6.90 49.22
N ILE A 23 11.22 -6.73 49.62
CA ILE A 23 12.20 -5.95 48.86
C ILE A 23 13.08 -6.90 48.03
N ILE A 24 13.01 -6.75 46.72
CA ILE A 24 13.84 -7.50 45.78
C ILE A 24 14.84 -6.58 45.07
N THR A 25 16.03 -7.11 44.77
CA THR A 25 17.05 -6.40 43.99
C THR A 25 16.83 -6.70 42.52
N ILE A 26 16.59 -5.69 41.69
CA ILE A 26 16.44 -5.88 40.25
C ILE A 26 17.83 -6.16 39.67
N THR A 27 18.00 -7.32 39.02
CA THR A 27 19.24 -7.68 38.31
C THR A 27 19.16 -7.38 36.83
N ASN A 28 17.97 -7.46 36.23
CA ASN A 28 17.70 -7.01 34.87
C ASN A 28 16.30 -6.36 34.80
N PRO A 29 16.20 -5.04 34.52
CA PRO A 29 14.92 -4.32 34.55
C PRO A 29 14.00 -4.57 33.35
N ASP A 30 14.50 -5.12 32.24
CA ASP A 30 13.68 -5.41 31.06
C ASP A 30 14.14 -6.69 30.36
N VAL A 31 13.46 -7.79 30.67
CA VAL A 31 13.66 -9.10 30.03
C VAL A 31 12.74 -9.27 28.81
N GLY A 32 11.89 -8.27 28.52
CA GLY A 32 10.86 -8.30 27.50
C GLY A 32 9.55 -8.93 27.98
N GLY A 33 8.44 -8.56 27.34
CA GLY A 33 7.12 -9.18 27.59
C GLY A 33 6.46 -8.81 28.93
N GLY A 34 6.89 -7.74 29.60
CA GLY A 34 6.31 -7.29 30.88
C GLY A 34 6.91 -7.95 32.12
N TRP A 35 8.10 -8.54 31.99
CA TRP A 35 8.82 -9.21 33.08
C TRP A 35 10.16 -8.54 33.37
N LEU A 36 10.53 -8.56 34.65
CA LEU A 36 11.87 -8.20 35.11
C LEU A 36 12.50 -9.36 35.87
N GLU A 37 13.82 -9.41 35.86
CA GLU A 37 14.57 -10.38 36.66
C GLU A 37 14.96 -9.74 38.00
N GLY A 38 14.53 -10.40 39.08
CA GLY A 38 14.79 -9.96 40.45
C GLY A 38 15.52 -11.03 41.25
N ARG A 39 16.19 -10.59 42.32
CA ARG A 39 16.77 -11.45 43.35
C ARG A 39 16.15 -11.14 44.71
N ASN A 40 15.62 -12.16 45.37
CA ASN A 40 15.06 -12.03 46.72
C ASN A 40 16.17 -12.03 47.79
N ILE A 41 15.77 -11.81 49.06
CA ILE A 41 16.70 -11.78 50.20
C ILE A 41 17.33 -13.15 50.51
N LYS A 42 16.72 -14.26 50.06
CA LYS A 42 17.26 -15.62 50.18
C LYS A 42 18.32 -15.91 49.11
N GLY A 43 18.50 -14.99 48.17
CA GLY A 43 19.50 -15.06 47.12
C GLY A 43 19.03 -15.78 45.86
N GLU A 44 17.77 -16.22 45.80
CA GLU A 44 17.13 -16.86 44.65
C GLU A 44 16.84 -15.80 43.58
N ARG A 45 17.01 -16.18 42.32
CA ARG A 45 16.79 -15.31 41.16
C ARG A 45 15.72 -15.89 40.27
N GLY A 46 14.91 -15.03 39.70
CA GLY A 46 13.90 -15.42 38.73
C GLY A 46 13.08 -14.23 38.26
N LEU A 47 12.15 -14.53 37.38
CA LEU A 47 11.29 -13.55 36.73
C LEU A 47 10.13 -13.17 37.66
N VAL A 48 9.85 -11.88 37.72
CA VAL A 48 8.71 -11.28 38.43
C VAL A 48 8.03 -10.31 37.45
N PRO A 49 6.69 -10.27 37.38
CA PRO A 49 6.00 -9.32 36.52
C PRO A 49 6.37 -7.89 36.89
N THR A 50 6.64 -7.05 35.89
CA THR A 50 7.04 -5.66 36.11
C THR A 50 5.98 -4.86 36.86
N ASP A 51 4.69 -5.14 36.59
CA ASP A 51 3.56 -4.46 37.23
C ASP A 51 3.34 -4.88 38.70
N TYR A 52 4.04 -5.92 39.16
CA TYR A 52 3.93 -6.43 40.53
C TYR A 52 4.95 -5.80 41.48
N VAL A 53 5.82 -4.92 40.97
CA VAL A 53 6.85 -4.29 41.79
C VAL A 53 6.96 -2.79 41.51
N GLU A 54 7.17 -2.03 42.58
CA GLU A 54 7.44 -0.60 42.53
C GLU A 54 8.95 -0.35 42.60
N ILE A 55 9.50 0.32 41.59
CA ILE A 55 10.91 0.68 41.54
C ILE A 55 11.12 1.86 42.49
N LEU A 56 11.81 1.60 43.61
CA LEU A 56 12.20 2.64 44.56
C LEU A 56 13.30 3.51 43.91
N PRO A 57 13.14 4.85 43.87
CA PRO A 57 14.14 5.74 43.30
C PRO A 57 15.45 5.63 44.09
N SER A 58 16.57 5.45 43.37
CA SER A 58 17.90 5.54 43.94
C SER A 58 18.24 7.03 44.11
N ASP A 59 18.45 7.50 45.33
CA ASP A 59 18.94 8.85 45.59
C ASP A 59 20.35 9.02 44.98
N GLY A 60 20.45 9.70 43.84
CA GLY A 60 21.72 10.01 43.19
C GLY A 60 21.55 10.80 41.88
N LYS A 61 22.02 12.05 41.89
CA LYS A 61 22.01 13.05 40.80
C LYS A 61 22.54 12.55 39.45
N ASP A 62 21.91 12.94 38.33
CA ASP A 62 22.51 13.85 37.33
C ASP A 62 21.59 14.12 36.11
N GLN A 63 21.92 15.22 35.43
CA GLN A 63 21.14 16.10 34.57
C GLN A 63 21.47 15.86 33.10
N PHE A 64 20.50 15.55 32.22
CA PHE A 64 20.64 15.74 30.77
C PHE A 64 19.33 16.21 30.11
N SER A 65 19.41 17.42 29.57
CA SER A 65 18.39 18.13 28.79
C SER A 65 18.48 17.69 27.33
N CYS A 66 17.35 17.41 26.70
CA CYS A 66 17.23 17.12 25.28
C CYS A 66 17.25 18.42 24.46
N GLY A 67 18.27 18.58 23.61
CA GLY A 67 18.39 19.68 22.66
C GLY A 67 17.71 19.37 21.33
N ASN A 68 16.87 20.29 20.86
CA ASN A 68 16.35 20.36 19.51
C ASN A 68 17.51 20.54 18.50
N SER A 69 17.57 19.70 17.47
CA SER A 69 18.49 19.88 16.35
C SER A 69 17.88 20.80 15.29
N VAL A 70 18.61 21.88 14.99
CA VAL A 70 18.33 22.90 13.96
C VAL A 70 18.37 22.37 12.51
N ALA A 71 18.57 21.07 12.30
CA ALA A 71 18.64 20.44 10.98
C ALA A 71 17.26 20.22 10.32
N ASP A 72 16.20 20.04 11.10
CA ASP A 72 14.87 19.72 10.56
C ASP A 72 14.11 20.95 10.05
N GLN A 73 14.44 22.14 10.56
CA GLN A 73 13.80 23.39 10.13
C GLN A 73 14.28 23.85 8.74
N ALA A 74 15.55 23.59 8.40
CA ALA A 74 16.14 23.96 7.11
C ALA A 74 15.60 23.12 5.93
N PHE A 75 15.11 21.90 6.21
CA PHE A 75 14.51 21.03 5.19
C PHE A 75 13.11 21.52 4.77
N LEU A 76 12.29 21.96 5.73
CA LEU A 76 10.93 22.45 5.48
C LEU A 76 10.90 23.81 4.76
N ASP A 77 11.89 24.67 5.01
CA ASP A 77 11.99 25.99 4.35
C ASP A 77 12.42 25.87 2.86
N SER A 78 13.16 24.82 2.49
CA SER A 78 13.60 24.57 1.10
C SER A 78 12.46 24.14 0.16
N LEU A 79 11.48 23.42 0.70
CA LEU A 79 10.26 23.00 -0.02
C LEU A 79 9.29 24.18 -0.27
N SER A 80 9.36 25.21 0.58
CA SER A 80 8.51 26.39 0.51
C SER A 80 9.02 27.42 -0.51
N ALA A 81 10.34 27.51 -0.70
CA ALA A 81 10.95 28.47 -1.62
C ALA A 81 10.86 28.06 -3.10
N SER A 82 10.74 26.76 -3.39
CA SER A 82 10.72 26.21 -4.75
C SER A 82 9.36 26.39 -5.46
N THR A 83 8.30 26.75 -4.74
CA THR A 83 6.98 27.08 -5.31
C THR A 83 6.82 28.57 -5.68
N ALA A 84 7.72 29.46 -5.25
CA ALA A 84 7.62 30.89 -5.50
C ALA A 84 8.34 31.37 -6.78
N GLN A 85 9.23 30.57 -7.38
CA GLN A 85 10.04 30.98 -8.55
C GLN A 85 9.48 30.57 -9.91
N ALA A 86 8.37 29.83 -9.99
CA ALA A 86 7.74 29.46 -11.26
C ALA A 86 6.77 30.52 -11.83
N SER A 87 6.52 31.62 -11.12
CA SER A 87 5.46 32.59 -11.45
C SER A 87 5.91 33.86 -12.18
N SER A 88 7.15 33.93 -12.71
CA SER A 88 7.63 35.14 -13.39
C SER A 88 8.48 34.87 -14.63
N SER A 89 7.82 34.43 -15.70
CA SER A 89 8.30 34.64 -17.08
C SER A 89 7.21 34.31 -18.11
N ALA A 90 6.16 35.13 -18.15
CA ALA A 90 5.24 35.17 -19.28
C ALA A 90 5.48 36.46 -20.07
N ALA A 91 6.23 36.36 -21.16
CA ALA A 91 6.23 37.36 -22.22
C ALA A 91 6.53 36.72 -23.58
N SER A 92 5.49 36.72 -24.42
CA SER A 92 5.51 36.81 -25.89
C SER A 92 6.27 35.74 -26.68
N ASN A 93 5.53 34.77 -27.24
CA ASN A 93 5.71 34.50 -28.66
C ASN A 93 4.45 33.91 -29.33
N ASN A 94 4.14 34.52 -30.46
CA ASN A 94 2.98 34.31 -31.31
C ASN A 94 3.32 33.25 -32.36
N HIS A 95 2.67 32.08 -32.37
CA HIS A 95 2.66 31.23 -33.57
C HIS A 95 1.33 30.46 -33.70
N GLN A 96 0.76 30.57 -34.89
CA GLN A 96 -0.61 30.27 -35.27
C GLN A 96 -0.66 28.87 -35.93
N VAL A 97 -1.45 27.98 -35.30
CA VAL A 97 -2.28 26.87 -35.81
C VAL A 97 -1.69 25.80 -36.76
N GLY A 98 -1.85 24.54 -36.35
CA GLY A 98 -1.99 23.35 -37.20
C GLY A 98 -3.07 22.42 -36.63
N SER A 99 -4.03 22.04 -37.46
CA SER A 99 -5.35 21.48 -37.13
C SER A 99 -5.34 20.11 -36.43
N GLY A 100 -6.29 19.97 -35.49
CA GLY A 100 -6.86 18.78 -34.84
C GLY A 100 -6.25 17.40 -35.09
N ASN A 101 -5.64 16.84 -34.04
CA ASN A 101 -5.53 15.40 -33.83
C ASN A 101 -6.17 15.05 -32.48
N ASP A 102 -7.25 14.27 -32.53
CA ASP A 102 -7.86 13.62 -31.37
C ASP A 102 -6.86 12.60 -30.78
N PRO A 103 -6.46 12.69 -29.49
CA PRO A 103 -5.53 11.76 -28.86
C PRO A 103 -6.03 10.31 -28.80
N TRP A 104 -7.33 10.06 -29.05
CA TRP A 104 -7.91 8.71 -29.12
C TRP A 104 -7.76 8.05 -30.50
N SER A 105 -7.38 8.80 -31.53
CA SER A 105 -7.23 8.27 -32.90
C SER A 105 -6.09 7.26 -33.06
N ALA A 106 -5.11 7.25 -32.14
CA ALA A 106 -4.06 6.23 -32.09
C ALA A 106 -4.59 4.83 -31.72
N TRP A 107 -5.81 4.72 -31.19
CA TRP A 107 -6.38 3.45 -30.70
C TRP A 107 -7.35 2.79 -31.68
N SER A 108 -7.65 3.42 -32.83
CA SER A 108 -8.63 2.92 -33.81
C SER A 108 -8.01 2.33 -35.09
N ALA A 109 -6.68 2.18 -35.20
CA ALA A 109 -6.06 1.65 -36.40
C ALA A 109 -5.86 0.12 -36.35
N SER A 110 -6.85 -0.63 -36.86
CA SER A 110 -6.60 -1.95 -37.44
C SER A 110 -6.26 -1.76 -38.92
N LYS A 111 -4.99 -1.99 -39.30
CA LYS A 111 -4.64 -2.26 -40.70
C LYS A 111 -3.68 -3.43 -40.80
N SER A 112 -4.20 -4.47 -41.45
CA SER A 112 -3.49 -5.50 -42.19
C SER A 112 -2.58 -4.86 -43.24
N GLY A 113 -1.37 -5.40 -43.37
CA GLY A 113 -0.38 -4.94 -44.34
C GLY A 113 0.79 -5.90 -44.43
N ASN A 114 0.64 -6.87 -45.31
CA ASN A 114 1.58 -7.92 -45.72
C ASN A 114 2.96 -7.37 -46.12
N TRP A 115 4.05 -7.85 -45.50
CA TRP A 115 5.42 -7.70 -46.04
C TRP A 115 6.12 -9.06 -46.00
N GLU A 116 6.28 -9.65 -47.20
CA GLU A 116 7.08 -10.84 -47.46
C GLU A 116 8.57 -10.51 -47.50
N SER A 117 9.33 -11.44 -46.90
CA SER A 117 10.70 -11.90 -47.10
C SER A 117 11.64 -11.26 -48.14
N SER A 118 12.91 -11.06 -47.73
CA SER A 118 14.09 -11.59 -48.43
C SER A 118 15.36 -11.54 -47.56
N GLU A 119 15.96 -12.74 -47.36
CA GLU A 119 17.40 -13.14 -47.34
C GLU A 119 18.44 -12.34 -46.52
N GLY A 120 19.42 -12.91 -45.80
CA GLY A 120 20.02 -14.26 -45.71
C GLY A 120 21.39 -14.16 -45.00
N TRP A 121 22.06 -15.32 -44.79
CA TRP A 121 23.40 -15.58 -44.15
C TRP A 121 23.34 -15.74 -42.60
N GLY A 122 23.49 -16.91 -41.94
CA GLY A 122 24.36 -18.11 -42.14
C GLY A 122 25.50 -18.05 -41.08
N ALA A 123 25.86 -19.03 -40.24
CA ALA A 123 25.54 -20.45 -40.07
C ALA A 123 25.99 -20.91 -38.65
N GLN A 124 25.44 -22.02 -38.15
CA GLN A 124 25.92 -22.80 -37.01
C GLN A 124 26.06 -24.26 -37.49
N PRO A 125 27.08 -25.06 -37.11
CA PRO A 125 27.19 -26.44 -37.55
C PRO A 125 26.55 -27.43 -36.56
N GLU A 126 25.88 -28.42 -37.14
CA GLU A 126 25.31 -29.61 -36.49
C GLU A 126 26.37 -30.65 -36.06
N GLY A 127 25.99 -31.49 -35.10
CA GLY A 127 26.59 -32.79 -34.84
C GLY A 127 25.55 -33.74 -34.23
N ALA A 128 25.12 -34.74 -35.01
CA ALA A 128 24.04 -35.69 -34.76
C ALA A 128 24.43 -36.84 -33.80
N GLY A 129 23.41 -37.52 -33.22
CA GLY A 129 23.51 -38.96 -32.94
C GLY A 129 22.75 -39.55 -31.74
N ALA A 130 21.64 -40.23 -32.06
CA ALA A 130 21.16 -41.51 -31.48
C ALA A 130 20.34 -41.58 -30.17
N GLN A 131 19.18 -42.23 -30.31
CA GLN A 131 18.25 -42.74 -29.29
C GLN A 131 18.86 -43.87 -28.45
N ARG A 132 18.52 -43.94 -27.14
CA ARG A 132 18.09 -45.19 -26.48
C ARG A 132 17.42 -44.95 -25.12
N SER A 133 16.36 -45.71 -24.90
CA SER A 133 15.52 -45.79 -23.70
C SER A 133 16.11 -46.80 -22.70
N THR A 134 16.10 -46.49 -21.39
CA THR A 134 16.06 -47.49 -20.31
C THR A 134 15.49 -46.88 -19.03
N ASN A 135 14.79 -47.75 -18.30
CA ASN A 135 13.86 -47.53 -17.21
C ASN A 135 14.54 -47.76 -15.84
N THR A 136 13.98 -47.11 -14.81
CA THR A 136 13.90 -47.51 -13.37
C THR A 136 15.08 -47.31 -12.38
N PRO A 137 14.76 -47.11 -11.08
CA PRO A 137 15.42 -46.15 -10.19
C PRO A 137 16.12 -46.82 -9.00
N ASN A 138 16.89 -46.04 -8.21
CA ASN A 138 17.29 -46.47 -6.87
C ASN A 138 17.11 -45.37 -5.81
N ASN A 139 16.45 -45.83 -4.76
CA ASN A 139 15.96 -45.23 -3.54
C ASN A 139 17.07 -45.19 -2.47
N TRP A 140 17.24 -44.07 -1.75
CA TRP A 140 17.73 -44.04 -0.37
C TRP A 140 17.14 -42.82 0.33
N ASP A 141 16.02 -43.06 0.98
CA ASP A 141 15.36 -42.20 1.96
C ASP A 141 16.00 -42.39 3.35
N THR A 142 15.64 -41.49 4.28
CA THR A 142 15.99 -41.39 5.73
C THR A 142 17.23 -40.53 6.05
N ALA A 143 17.22 -39.62 7.03
CA ALA A 143 16.31 -39.34 8.14
C ALA A 143 16.47 -37.86 8.58
N PHE A 144 15.41 -37.22 9.08
CA PHE A 144 15.33 -36.56 10.40
C PHE A 144 14.01 -35.78 10.48
N GLY A 145 13.18 -36.15 11.46
CA GLY A 145 11.77 -35.77 11.58
C GLY A 145 11.54 -34.34 12.09
N HIS A 146 10.45 -33.75 11.60
CA HIS A 146 9.84 -32.54 12.14
C HIS A 146 8.94 -32.87 13.35
N PRO A 147 8.93 -32.05 14.42
CA PRO A 147 7.99 -32.21 15.52
C PRO A 147 6.57 -31.77 15.11
N GLN A 148 5.59 -32.56 15.56
CA GLN A 148 4.15 -32.41 15.35
C GLN A 148 3.62 -31.07 15.87
N ALA A 149 2.87 -30.35 15.03
CA ALA A 149 2.04 -29.23 15.44
C ALA A 149 0.68 -29.73 15.96
N TYR A 150 0.40 -29.37 17.21
CA TYR A 150 -0.84 -29.56 17.95
C TYR A 150 -2.01 -28.78 17.30
N GLN A 151 -3.11 -29.46 16.99
CA GLN A 151 -4.38 -28.82 16.58
C GLN A 151 -5.23 -28.55 17.83
N GLY A 152 -5.40 -27.27 18.17
CA GLY A 152 -6.37 -26.80 19.17
C GLY A 152 -7.68 -26.31 18.51
N PRO A 153 -8.81 -26.29 19.24
CA PRO A 153 -10.15 -26.18 18.65
C PRO A 153 -10.52 -24.74 18.29
N ALA A 154 -11.41 -24.63 17.30
CA ALA A 154 -12.06 -23.40 16.89
C ALA A 154 -12.90 -22.78 18.02
N THR A 155 -12.67 -21.51 18.30
CA THR A 155 -13.56 -20.60 19.05
C THR A 155 -13.73 -19.38 18.13
N GLY A 156 -14.90 -19.13 17.53
CA GLY A 156 -16.11 -18.73 18.25
C GLY A 156 -16.17 -17.20 18.17
N ASP A 157 -16.90 -16.69 17.19
CA ASP A 157 -17.22 -15.27 17.03
C ASP A 157 -17.96 -14.77 18.28
N ASP A 158 -17.35 -13.85 19.02
CA ASP A 158 -17.97 -13.14 20.15
C ASP A 158 -17.97 -11.63 19.84
N ASP A 159 -19.04 -11.14 19.23
CA ASP A 159 -19.38 -9.70 19.18
C ASP A 159 -20.92 -9.50 19.11
N ASP A 160 -21.69 -10.37 19.80
CA ASP A 160 -23.16 -10.35 19.87
C ASP A 160 -23.69 -9.86 21.23
N TRP A 161 -23.10 -8.79 21.76
CA TRP A 161 -23.60 -8.13 22.99
C TRP A 161 -23.65 -6.63 22.78
N ASP A 162 -24.81 -6.11 22.36
CA ASP A 162 -25.36 -4.79 22.78
C ASP A 162 -26.70 -4.43 22.07
N GLU A 163 -27.68 -5.34 22.02
CA GLU A 163 -29.12 -5.10 21.78
C GLU A 163 -29.83 -6.22 22.59
N ASP A 164 -30.72 -6.07 23.58
CA ASP A 164 -31.82 -5.15 23.84
C ASP A 164 -32.13 -5.15 25.36
N TRP A 165 -32.37 -3.98 25.93
CA TRP A 165 -33.23 -3.84 27.11
C TRP A 165 -34.36 -2.89 26.73
N ASP A 166 -35.51 -3.45 26.34
CA ASP A 166 -36.85 -3.07 26.84
C ASP A 166 -37.97 -3.70 25.97
N GLY A 167 -38.76 -4.62 26.55
CA GLY A 167 -40.06 -5.02 26.01
C GLY A 167 -40.49 -6.46 26.29
N PRO A 168 -41.71 -6.73 26.82
CA PRO A 168 -42.02 -8.00 27.49
C PRO A 168 -42.47 -9.14 26.55
N LYS A 169 -42.15 -10.34 27.03
CA LYS A 169 -42.41 -11.67 26.48
C LYS A 169 -43.89 -11.96 26.19
N SER A 170 -44.13 -12.65 25.08
CA SER A 170 -45.18 -13.68 24.99
C SER A 170 -44.62 -14.95 24.34
N SER A 171 -44.66 -16.04 25.10
CA SER A 171 -44.24 -17.40 24.79
C SER A 171 -45.14 -18.13 23.79
N SER A 172 -44.57 -19.06 22.99
CA SER A 172 -45.06 -20.43 22.67
C SER A 172 -44.12 -21.07 21.62
N TYR A 173 -43.25 -22.04 21.94
CA TYR A 173 -43.43 -23.51 22.08
C TYR A 173 -43.33 -24.35 20.76
N PHE A 174 -42.50 -25.40 20.84
CA PHE A 174 -42.26 -26.58 19.95
C PHE A 174 -41.30 -26.44 18.76
N LYS A 175 -40.47 -27.43 18.36
CA LYS A 175 -39.86 -28.67 18.95
C LYS A 175 -38.92 -29.27 17.88
N ASP A 176 -37.88 -29.96 18.34
CA ASP A 176 -36.83 -30.70 17.61
C ASP A 176 -37.29 -31.68 16.52
N SER A 177 -36.37 -31.97 15.57
CA SER A 177 -35.90 -33.35 15.33
C SER A 177 -34.71 -33.42 14.34
N GLU A 178 -33.62 -34.03 14.80
CA GLU A 178 -32.47 -34.55 14.03
C GLU A 178 -32.85 -35.70 13.08
N SER A 179 -32.07 -35.94 12.03
CA SER A 179 -31.22 -37.14 11.87
C SER A 179 -30.58 -37.26 10.47
N ALA A 180 -29.40 -37.89 10.47
CA ALA A 180 -28.38 -38.01 9.43
C ALA A 180 -28.65 -39.10 8.38
N ASP A 181 -27.91 -39.08 7.25
CA ASP A 181 -26.95 -40.15 6.89
C ASP A 181 -26.03 -39.77 5.71
N ALA A 182 -24.93 -40.52 5.58
CA ALA A 182 -23.69 -40.27 4.85
C ALA A 182 -23.60 -40.85 3.41
N GLY A 183 -22.53 -40.47 2.69
CA GLY A 183 -22.01 -41.20 1.51
C GLY A 183 -21.07 -40.37 0.61
N GLY A 184 -19.77 -40.70 0.57
CA GLY A 184 -18.72 -39.90 -0.08
C GLY A 184 -18.21 -40.37 -1.46
N SER A 185 -17.25 -39.63 -2.05
CA SER A 185 -16.10 -40.11 -2.85
C SER A 185 -15.20 -38.96 -3.37
N GLN A 186 -13.89 -39.25 -3.45
CA GLN A 186 -12.73 -38.38 -3.74
C GLN A 186 -12.63 -37.80 -5.17
N ARG A 187 -11.94 -36.64 -5.32
CA ARG A 187 -10.64 -36.49 -6.03
C ARG A 187 -10.24 -35.01 -6.27
N GLY A 188 -8.93 -34.72 -6.15
CA GLY A 188 -8.24 -33.70 -6.95
C GLY A 188 -7.53 -32.57 -6.20
N ASN A 189 -6.32 -32.84 -5.68
CA ASN A 189 -5.44 -31.84 -5.08
C ASN A 189 -4.44 -31.33 -6.13
N SER A 190 -4.42 -30.02 -6.40
CA SER A 190 -3.31 -29.35 -7.11
C SER A 190 -2.84 -28.15 -6.29
N ARG A 191 -1.54 -28.16 -5.95
CA ARG A 191 -0.85 -27.13 -5.17
C ARG A 191 -0.63 -25.89 -6.05
N ALA A 192 -0.98 -24.70 -5.53
CA ALA A 192 -0.57 -23.42 -6.09
C ALA A 192 0.09 -22.55 -5.01
N SER A 193 1.11 -21.85 -5.47
CA SER A 193 2.11 -21.05 -4.78
C SER A 193 1.54 -19.81 -4.06
N SER A 194 2.32 -19.33 -3.09
CA SER A 194 2.11 -18.10 -2.31
C SER A 194 1.73 -16.90 -3.19
N SER A 195 0.54 -16.34 -2.96
CA SER A 195 0.13 -15.07 -3.56
C SER A 195 -0.55 -14.18 -2.51
N SER A 196 -0.19 -12.89 -2.56
CA SER A 196 -0.78 -11.79 -1.81
C SER A 196 -2.30 -11.89 -1.76
N MET A 197 -2.89 -11.76 -0.57
CA MET A 197 -4.33 -11.85 -0.36
C MET A 197 -5.08 -10.83 -1.22
N LYS A 198 -5.57 -11.27 -2.39
CA LYS A 198 -6.66 -10.60 -3.10
C LYS A 198 -7.93 -11.07 -2.43
N ILE A 199 -8.56 -10.20 -1.64
CA ILE A 199 -9.89 -10.47 -1.09
C ILE A 199 -10.87 -10.39 -2.28
N PRO A 200 -11.51 -11.49 -2.69
CA PRO A 200 -12.52 -11.44 -3.74
C PRO A 200 -13.76 -10.75 -3.17
N LEU A 201 -14.34 -9.80 -3.91
CA LEU A 201 -15.55 -9.05 -3.53
C LEU A 201 -16.80 -9.91 -3.25
N ASN A 202 -16.72 -11.24 -3.33
CA ASN A 202 -17.84 -12.18 -3.22
C ASN A 202 -17.94 -12.90 -1.86
N LYS A 203 -17.30 -12.41 -0.79
CA LYS A 203 -17.29 -13.11 0.51
C LYS A 203 -17.92 -12.34 1.69
N PHE A 204 -18.86 -11.44 1.42
CA PHE A 204 -19.68 -10.83 2.47
C PHE A 204 -21.05 -11.52 2.58
N PRO A 205 -21.44 -12.06 3.74
CA PRO A 205 -22.81 -12.49 3.99
C PRO A 205 -23.69 -11.22 4.10
N GLY A 206 -24.69 -11.07 3.23
CA GLY A 206 -25.71 -10.02 3.31
C GLY A 206 -25.67 -8.91 2.25
N PHE A 207 -24.62 -8.82 1.42
CA PHE A 207 -24.57 -7.87 0.30
C PHE A 207 -24.53 -8.63 -1.04
N ALA A 208 -25.69 -8.97 -1.58
CA ALA A 208 -25.78 -9.25 -3.00
C ALA A 208 -25.44 -7.95 -3.74
N LYS A 209 -24.36 -7.93 -4.55
CA LYS A 209 -24.07 -6.79 -5.42
C LYS A 209 -25.34 -6.48 -6.22
N PRO A 210 -25.91 -5.27 -6.15
CA PRO A 210 -27.00 -4.90 -7.04
C PRO A 210 -26.52 -5.12 -8.48
N GLY A 211 -27.18 -6.03 -9.20
CA GLY A 211 -26.78 -6.39 -10.55
C GLY A 211 -26.80 -5.17 -11.47
N THR A 212 -25.98 -5.16 -12.52
CA THR A 212 -25.98 -4.11 -13.55
C THR A 212 -27.39 -3.85 -14.11
N GLU A 213 -28.24 -4.89 -14.14
CA GLU A 213 -29.65 -4.82 -14.50
C GLU A 213 -30.47 -3.85 -13.62
N GLN A 214 -30.14 -3.71 -12.33
CA GLN A 214 -30.85 -2.80 -11.41
C GLN A 214 -30.71 -1.34 -11.85
N TYR A 215 -29.50 -0.92 -12.22
CA TYR A 215 -29.28 0.43 -12.74
C TYR A 215 -29.86 0.57 -14.15
N LEU A 216 -29.57 -0.38 -15.06
CA LEU A 216 -30.00 -0.30 -16.45
C LEU A 216 -31.52 -0.27 -16.62
N LEU A 217 -32.29 -0.99 -15.80
CA LEU A 217 -33.75 -1.12 -15.91
C LEU A 217 -34.54 -0.38 -14.81
N ALA A 218 -33.89 0.41 -13.96
CA ALA A 218 -34.58 1.21 -12.94
C ALA A 218 -35.69 2.08 -13.58
N LYS A 219 -36.93 1.89 -13.15
CA LYS A 219 -38.10 2.64 -13.67
C LYS A 219 -38.11 4.09 -13.21
N GLN A 220 -37.57 4.37 -12.03
CA GLN A 220 -37.48 5.71 -11.46
C GLN A 220 -36.17 5.83 -10.69
N LEU A 221 -35.26 6.65 -11.19
CA LEU A 221 -34.05 7.02 -10.46
C LEU A 221 -34.45 8.09 -9.43
N ALA A 222 -34.00 7.91 -8.18
CA ALA A 222 -34.13 8.97 -7.18
C ALA A 222 -33.45 10.22 -7.73
N LYS A 223 -34.10 11.39 -7.65
CA LYS A 223 -33.45 12.66 -8.02
C LYS A 223 -32.31 12.88 -7.03
N PRO A 224 -31.04 12.79 -7.47
CA PRO A 224 -29.94 12.87 -6.55
C PRO A 224 -29.82 14.33 -6.06
N LYS A 225 -29.58 14.50 -4.76
CA LYS A 225 -29.30 15.82 -4.17
C LYS A 225 -27.91 16.34 -4.59
N GLU A 226 -27.02 15.41 -4.95
CA GLU A 226 -25.63 15.65 -5.34
C GLU A 226 -25.47 15.22 -6.79
N LYS A 227 -25.01 16.14 -7.65
CA LYS A 227 -24.80 15.90 -9.07
C LYS A 227 -23.31 15.93 -9.35
N ILE A 228 -22.83 14.93 -10.09
CA ILE A 228 -21.43 14.81 -10.49
C ILE A 228 -21.34 15.18 -11.99
N PRO A 229 -20.92 16.41 -12.33
CA PRO A 229 -20.84 16.83 -13.72
C PRO A 229 -19.65 16.18 -14.44
N ILE A 230 -19.85 15.83 -15.71
CA ILE A 230 -18.79 15.40 -16.63
C ILE A 230 -18.82 16.33 -17.84
N ILE A 231 -17.71 17.00 -18.08
CA ILE A 231 -17.55 17.94 -19.21
C ILE A 231 -16.64 17.33 -20.27
N VAL A 232 -16.68 17.84 -21.49
CA VAL A 232 -15.76 17.46 -22.57
C VAL A 232 -14.72 18.55 -22.73
N GLY A 233 -13.46 18.22 -22.45
CA GLY A 233 -12.31 19.09 -22.69
C GLY A 233 -11.49 18.65 -23.90
N ASP A 234 -10.29 19.22 -24.04
CA ASP A 234 -9.39 18.95 -25.18
C ASP A 234 -8.97 17.47 -25.30
N TYR A 235 -8.99 16.73 -24.19
CA TYR A 235 -8.65 15.31 -24.11
C TYR A 235 -9.87 14.39 -24.04
N GLY A 236 -11.06 14.91 -24.35
CA GLY A 236 -12.33 14.20 -24.25
C GLY A 236 -13.01 14.36 -22.88
N PRO A 237 -13.83 13.40 -22.44
CA PRO A 237 -14.56 13.47 -21.18
C PRO A 237 -13.63 13.64 -19.98
N MET A 238 -13.95 14.57 -19.07
CA MET A 238 -13.19 14.81 -17.86
C MET A 238 -14.08 15.26 -16.70
N TRP A 239 -13.64 14.96 -15.48
CA TRP A 239 -14.25 15.49 -14.27
C TRP A 239 -14.09 17.02 -14.22
N VAL A 240 -15.06 17.70 -13.60
CA VAL A 240 -14.90 19.12 -13.26
C VAL A 240 -13.98 19.22 -12.06
N TYR A 241 -12.81 19.83 -12.24
CA TYR A 241 -11.85 20.05 -11.16
C TYR A 241 -12.22 21.30 -10.35
N PRO A 242 -12.10 21.25 -9.01
CA PRO A 242 -12.35 22.42 -8.19
C PRO A 242 -11.33 23.53 -8.50
N THR A 243 -11.77 24.79 -8.42
CA THR A 243 -10.89 25.96 -8.64
C THR A 243 -9.87 26.13 -7.51
N SER A 244 -10.19 25.66 -6.31
CA SER A 244 -9.29 25.63 -5.16
C SER A 244 -9.00 24.18 -4.78
N THR A 245 -7.74 23.77 -4.91
CA THR A 245 -7.27 22.47 -4.41
C THR A 245 -7.05 22.54 -2.90
N PHE A 246 -7.39 21.46 -2.18
CA PHE A 246 -7.00 21.27 -0.79
C PHE A 246 -6.25 19.96 -0.62
N ASP A 247 -5.54 19.83 0.49
CA ASP A 247 -4.80 18.63 0.88
C ASP A 247 -5.07 18.35 2.36
N CYS A 248 -4.62 17.21 2.87
CA CYS A 248 -4.78 16.85 4.27
C CYS A 248 -3.48 16.28 4.82
N VAL A 249 -2.94 16.92 5.86
CA VAL A 249 -1.73 16.45 6.55
C VAL A 249 -2.12 15.32 7.52
N VAL A 250 -1.36 14.23 7.49
CA VAL A 250 -1.45 13.07 8.39
C VAL A 250 -0.21 13.08 9.28
N ALA A 251 -0.38 13.39 10.56
CA ALA A 251 0.72 13.61 11.49
C ALA A 251 0.44 13.05 12.89
N ASP A 252 1.35 13.32 13.83
CA ASP A 252 1.22 13.09 15.27
C ASP A 252 0.68 11.70 15.62
N PRO A 253 1.43 10.60 15.36
CA PRO A 253 1.02 9.28 15.78
C PRO A 253 0.98 9.22 17.32
N ARG A 254 -0.22 9.14 17.89
CA ARG A 254 -0.43 9.11 19.34
C ARG A 254 -1.00 7.77 19.78
N LYS A 255 -0.54 7.25 20.91
CA LYS A 255 -1.08 6.03 21.51
C LYS A 255 -2.37 6.34 22.25
N GLY A 256 -3.51 6.02 21.64
CA GLY A 256 -4.82 6.03 22.27
C GLY A 256 -5.04 4.77 23.12
N SER A 257 -5.92 4.88 24.12
CA SER A 257 -6.36 3.76 24.95
C SER A 257 -7.89 3.65 24.96
N LYS A 258 -8.38 2.41 25.01
CA LYS A 258 -9.78 2.04 25.19
C LYS A 258 -9.89 1.12 26.40
N MET A 259 -11.07 1.08 27.01
CA MET A 259 -11.36 0.24 28.17
C MET A 259 -10.36 0.47 29.31
N TYR A 260 -10.14 1.73 29.70
CA TYR A 260 -9.25 2.09 30.80
C TYR A 260 -7.81 1.54 30.68
N GLY A 261 -7.27 1.47 29.45
CA GLY A 261 -5.89 1.02 29.21
C GLY A 261 -5.75 -0.40 28.69
N LEU A 262 -6.81 -1.22 28.77
CA LEU A 262 -6.77 -2.63 28.37
C LEU A 262 -6.53 -2.84 26.87
N LYS A 263 -6.93 -1.87 26.04
CA LYS A 263 -6.71 -1.91 24.57
C LYS A 263 -6.04 -0.61 24.12
N SER A 264 -4.80 -0.71 23.62
CA SER A 264 -4.08 0.42 23.03
C SER A 264 -4.09 0.37 21.50
N TYR A 265 -4.04 1.54 20.87
CA TYR A 265 -4.02 1.70 19.41
C TYR A 265 -3.33 3.02 19.03
N ILE A 266 -2.89 3.13 17.78
CA ILE A 266 -2.32 4.38 17.25
C ILE A 266 -3.43 5.19 16.56
N GLU A 267 -3.53 6.47 16.95
CA GLU A 267 -4.32 7.51 16.31
C GLU A 267 -3.40 8.43 15.52
N TYR A 268 -3.87 8.86 14.37
CA TYR A 268 -3.23 9.83 13.50
C TYR A 268 -4.06 11.10 13.49
N GLN A 269 -3.41 12.24 13.61
CA GLN A 269 -4.04 13.53 13.48
C GLN A 269 -4.15 13.89 11.99
N LEU A 270 -5.36 14.24 11.56
CA LEU A 270 -5.65 14.71 10.22
C LEU A 270 -5.95 16.20 10.25
N THR A 271 -5.22 16.99 9.48
CA THR A 271 -5.41 18.44 9.39
C THR A 271 -5.62 18.87 7.93
N PRO A 272 -6.87 19.11 7.51
CA PRO A 272 -7.20 19.62 6.18
C PRO A 272 -6.75 21.07 6.00
N THR A 273 -6.15 21.40 4.85
CA THR A 273 -5.62 22.75 4.58
C THR A 273 -6.69 23.82 4.41
N ASN A 274 -7.94 23.43 4.08
CA ASN A 274 -9.06 24.35 3.87
C ASN A 274 -9.70 24.84 5.18
N THR A 275 -9.63 24.06 6.26
CA THR A 275 -10.28 24.39 7.54
C THR A 275 -9.30 24.63 8.68
N ASN A 276 -8.08 24.07 8.60
CA ASN A 276 -7.09 24.04 9.68
C ASN A 276 -7.63 23.47 11.00
N ARG A 277 -8.68 22.65 10.95
CA ARG A 277 -9.23 21.94 12.11
C ARG A 277 -8.76 20.50 12.08
N SER A 278 -8.12 20.08 13.15
CA SER A 278 -7.60 18.72 13.22
C SER A 278 -8.63 17.74 13.79
N VAL A 279 -8.70 16.55 13.22
CA VAL A 279 -9.48 15.41 13.71
C VAL A 279 -8.58 14.20 13.90
N ASN A 280 -8.89 13.32 14.85
CA ASN A 280 -8.06 12.15 15.15
C ASN A 280 -8.72 10.88 14.63
N HIS A 281 -7.97 10.08 13.85
CA HIS A 281 -8.41 8.78 13.36
C HIS A 281 -7.40 7.69 13.64
N ARG A 282 -7.88 6.58 14.18
CA ARG A 282 -7.12 5.31 14.19
C ARG A 282 -7.17 4.64 12.83
N TYR A 283 -6.21 3.76 12.56
CA TYR A 283 -6.16 2.96 11.31
C TYR A 283 -7.51 2.29 10.94
N LYS A 284 -8.26 1.76 11.92
CA LYS A 284 -9.59 1.15 11.70
C LYS A 284 -10.63 2.14 11.11
N HIS A 285 -10.48 3.44 11.36
CA HIS A 285 -11.36 4.44 10.75
C HIS A 285 -11.03 4.66 9.28
N PHE A 286 -9.75 4.64 8.89
CA PHE A 286 -9.35 4.65 7.48
C PHE A 286 -9.84 3.41 6.74
N ASP A 287 -9.73 2.23 7.37
CA ASP A 287 -10.25 0.98 6.84
C ASP A 287 -11.75 1.05 6.55
N TRP A 288 -12.53 1.60 7.51
CA TRP A 288 -13.94 1.88 7.32
C TRP A 288 -14.20 2.86 6.16
N LEU A 289 -13.43 3.95 6.07
CA LEU A 289 -13.58 4.93 4.99
C LEU A 289 -13.29 4.30 3.63
N TYR A 290 -12.19 3.55 3.53
CA TYR A 290 -11.82 2.82 2.32
C TYR A 290 -12.95 1.89 1.86
N GLU A 291 -13.55 1.12 2.78
CA GLU A 291 -14.70 0.28 2.46
C GLU A 291 -15.91 1.09 1.97
N ARG A 292 -16.21 2.22 2.60
CA ARG A 292 -17.33 3.09 2.15
C ARG A 292 -17.07 3.68 0.77
N LEU A 293 -15.85 4.14 0.51
CA LEU A 293 -15.46 4.67 -0.81
C LEU A 293 -15.52 3.58 -1.88
N LEU A 294 -15.04 2.37 -1.57
CA LEU A 294 -15.06 1.24 -2.49
C LEU A 294 -16.50 0.80 -2.80
N VAL A 295 -17.37 0.72 -1.78
CA VAL A 295 -18.80 0.40 -1.97
C VAL A 295 -19.50 1.48 -2.80
N LYS A 296 -19.24 2.76 -2.52
CA LYS A 296 -19.92 3.89 -3.17
C LYS A 296 -19.45 4.10 -4.61
N PHE A 297 -18.14 4.12 -4.85
CA PHE A 297 -17.54 4.55 -6.11
C PHE A 297 -16.82 3.45 -6.89
N GLY A 298 -16.57 2.27 -6.29
CA GLY A 298 -15.72 1.23 -6.87
C GLY A 298 -16.18 0.62 -8.20
N SER A 299 -17.40 0.92 -8.65
CA SER A 299 -17.87 0.57 -10.01
C SER A 299 -17.35 1.52 -11.09
N ALA A 300 -16.88 2.72 -10.73
CA ALA A 300 -16.48 3.78 -11.65
C ALA A 300 -15.05 4.28 -11.39
N ILE A 301 -14.66 4.45 -10.12
CA ILE A 301 -13.43 5.11 -9.69
C ILE A 301 -12.54 4.09 -8.95
N PRO A 302 -11.26 3.94 -9.33
CA PRO A 302 -10.30 3.07 -8.64
C PRO A 302 -9.92 3.66 -7.28
N ILE A 303 -10.19 2.90 -6.21
CA ILE A 303 -9.81 3.27 -4.84
C ILE A 303 -8.56 2.46 -4.44
N PRO A 304 -7.39 3.09 -4.28
CA PRO A 304 -6.15 2.38 -3.99
C PRO A 304 -6.21 1.73 -2.60
N SER A 305 -5.55 0.59 -2.46
CA SER A 305 -5.51 -0.16 -1.21
C SER A 305 -4.77 0.61 -0.11
N LEU A 306 -5.25 0.47 1.12
CA LEU A 306 -4.55 0.96 2.30
C LEU A 306 -3.29 0.13 2.61
N PRO A 307 -2.29 0.69 3.31
CA PRO A 307 -1.14 -0.06 3.80
C PRO A 307 -1.52 -1.21 4.75
N ASP A 308 -0.80 -2.34 4.69
CA ASP A 308 -1.22 -3.58 5.35
C ASP A 308 -1.52 -3.49 6.87
N LYS A 309 -2.48 -4.32 7.28
CA LYS A 309 -2.80 -4.57 8.69
C LYS A 309 -1.73 -5.47 9.30
N GLN A 310 -0.83 -4.88 10.10
CA GLN A 310 0.13 -5.65 10.91
C GLN A 310 -0.35 -5.78 12.36
N VAL A 311 -0.34 -7.02 12.88
CA VAL A 311 -0.75 -7.34 14.26
C VAL A 311 0.46 -7.32 15.21
N THR A 312 1.54 -8.00 14.82
CA THR A 312 2.83 -8.03 15.56
C THR A 312 3.69 -6.81 15.21
N GLY A 313 4.40 -6.21 16.16
CA GLY A 313 5.26 -5.05 15.88
C GLY A 313 4.49 -3.74 15.58
N ARG A 314 3.18 -3.69 15.85
CA ARG A 314 2.32 -2.53 15.51
C ARG A 314 2.68 -1.22 16.24
N PHE A 315 3.57 -1.29 17.23
CA PHE A 315 4.06 -0.16 18.02
C PHE A 315 5.54 0.16 17.74
N GLU A 316 6.18 -0.55 16.80
CA GLU A 316 7.54 -0.26 16.36
C GLU A 316 7.55 1.07 15.59
N GLU A 317 8.58 1.88 15.85
CA GLU A 317 8.67 3.23 15.31
C GLU A 317 8.78 3.21 13.78
N GLU A 318 9.59 2.31 13.23
CA GLU A 318 9.76 2.12 11.79
C GLU A 318 8.43 1.76 11.11
N PHE A 319 7.64 0.90 11.77
CA PHE A 319 6.34 0.50 11.28
C PHE A 319 5.33 1.66 11.28
N ILE A 320 5.29 2.41 12.38
CA ILE A 320 4.40 3.58 12.51
C ILE A 320 4.76 4.63 11.45
N LYS A 321 6.05 4.91 11.26
CA LYS A 321 6.56 5.86 10.26
C LYS A 321 6.18 5.45 8.85
N MET A 322 6.46 4.21 8.45
CA MET A 322 6.12 3.67 7.13
C MET A 322 4.61 3.72 6.87
N ARG A 323 3.79 3.35 7.87
CA ARG A 323 2.33 3.41 7.74
C ARG A 323 1.83 4.85 7.61
N MET A 324 2.38 5.78 8.39
CA MET A 324 1.99 7.19 8.35
C MET A 324 2.32 7.81 6.99
N GLU A 325 3.49 7.52 6.43
CA GLU A 325 3.90 7.95 5.07
C GLU A 325 2.92 7.45 4.00
N ARG A 326 2.56 6.16 4.04
CA ARG A 326 1.59 5.58 3.10
C ARG A 326 0.16 6.11 3.30
N LEU A 327 -0.25 6.38 4.55
CA LEU A 327 -1.54 7.01 4.83
C LEU A 327 -1.56 8.47 4.36
N GLN A 328 -0.45 9.21 4.47
CA GLN A 328 -0.32 10.56 3.92
C GLN A 328 -0.51 10.54 2.40
N ALA A 329 0.20 9.66 1.70
CA ALA A 329 0.05 9.52 0.25
C ALA A 329 -1.39 9.16 -0.14
N TRP A 330 -2.01 8.20 0.56
CA TRP A 330 -3.40 7.81 0.34
C TRP A 330 -4.39 8.96 0.55
N MET A 331 -4.24 9.71 1.65
CA MET A 331 -5.08 10.86 1.95
C MET A 331 -4.93 11.96 0.91
N THR A 332 -3.70 12.31 0.53
CA THR A 332 -3.43 13.28 -0.53
C THR A 332 -4.07 12.86 -1.86
N ARG A 333 -4.05 11.56 -2.20
CA ARG A 333 -4.71 11.07 -3.40
C ARG A 333 -6.22 11.27 -3.36
N MET A 334 -6.87 10.98 -2.23
CA MET A 334 -8.31 11.20 -2.07
C MET A 334 -8.67 12.68 -2.10
N CYS A 335 -7.86 13.56 -1.49
CA CYS A 335 -8.03 15.01 -1.54
C CYS A 335 -7.89 15.59 -2.95
N ARG A 336 -7.00 15.03 -3.78
CA ARG A 336 -6.77 15.49 -5.17
C ARG A 336 -7.81 14.97 -6.17
N HIS A 337 -8.57 13.96 -5.80
CA HIS A 337 -9.59 13.42 -6.70
C HIS A 337 -10.84 14.31 -6.70
N PRO A 338 -11.30 14.84 -7.85
CA PRO A 338 -12.36 15.85 -7.90
C PRO A 338 -13.73 15.35 -7.40
N VAL A 339 -14.04 14.07 -7.59
CA VAL A 339 -15.29 13.45 -7.09
C VAL A 339 -15.21 13.03 -5.61
N ILE A 340 -14.17 12.29 -5.23
CA ILE A 340 -14.04 11.76 -3.86
C ILE A 340 -13.89 12.89 -2.84
N SER A 341 -13.07 13.89 -3.15
CA SER A 341 -12.78 15.00 -2.25
C SER A 341 -14.03 15.79 -1.87
N GLU A 342 -14.97 15.98 -2.80
CA GLU A 342 -16.23 16.71 -2.56
C GLU A 342 -17.35 15.82 -1.97
N SER A 343 -17.14 14.50 -1.90
CA SER A 343 -18.17 13.58 -1.43
C SER A 343 -18.51 13.76 0.06
N GLU A 344 -19.80 13.64 0.39
CA GLU A 344 -20.27 13.83 1.77
C GLU A 344 -19.55 12.90 2.78
N VAL A 345 -19.31 11.64 2.42
CA VAL A 345 -18.65 10.66 3.29
C VAL A 345 -17.20 11.07 3.61
N PHE A 346 -16.47 11.61 2.64
CA PHE A 346 -15.08 12.03 2.82
C PHE A 346 -15.01 13.35 3.60
N GLN A 347 -15.90 14.30 3.30
CA GLN A 347 -15.97 15.57 4.02
C GLN A 347 -16.31 15.34 5.49
N GLN A 348 -17.33 14.54 5.81
CA GLN A 348 -17.69 14.21 7.20
C GLN A 348 -16.57 13.49 7.96
N PHE A 349 -15.77 12.69 7.26
CA PHE A 349 -14.60 12.05 7.86
C PHE A 349 -13.56 13.10 8.30
N LEU A 350 -13.39 14.19 7.54
CA LEU A 350 -12.39 15.22 7.84
C LEU A 350 -12.88 16.32 8.80
N ASN A 351 -14.18 16.56 8.91
CA ASN A 351 -14.70 17.80 9.51
C ASN A 351 -15.66 17.62 10.70
N PHE A 352 -15.85 16.40 11.20
CA PHE A 352 -16.71 16.18 12.37
C PHE A 352 -16.20 16.91 13.61
N ARG A 353 -17.12 17.43 14.44
CA ARG A 353 -16.80 18.24 15.62
C ARG A 353 -16.78 17.43 16.91
N ASP A 354 -17.61 16.39 16.98
CA ASP A 354 -17.74 15.55 18.15
C ASP A 354 -18.05 14.09 17.79
N GLU A 355 -17.91 13.20 18.78
CA GLU A 355 -18.12 11.76 18.57
C GLU A 355 -19.56 11.41 18.17
N LYS A 356 -20.55 12.23 18.57
CA LYS A 356 -21.95 12.02 18.21
C LYS A 356 -22.16 12.32 16.73
N GLU A 357 -21.62 13.42 16.23
CA GLU A 357 -21.62 13.77 14.81
C GLU A 357 -20.92 12.70 13.96
N TRP A 358 -19.75 12.21 14.41
CA TRP A 358 -19.05 11.08 13.77
C TRP A 358 -19.94 9.83 13.66
N LYS A 359 -20.60 9.41 14.76
CA LYS A 359 -21.49 8.24 14.76
C LYS A 359 -22.69 8.43 13.84
N THR A 360 -23.28 9.63 13.81
CA THR A 360 -24.40 9.95 12.92
C THR A 360 -23.96 9.93 11.45
N GLY A 361 -22.84 10.57 11.12
CA GLY A 361 -22.28 10.58 9.77
C GLY A 361 -21.91 9.19 9.28
N LYS A 362 -21.25 8.40 10.13
CA LYS A 362 -20.94 7.00 9.87
C LYS A 362 -22.19 6.18 9.51
N ARG A 363 -23.24 6.24 10.35
CA ARG A 363 -24.51 5.52 10.09
C ARG A 363 -25.22 6.02 8.83
N LYS A 364 -25.09 7.30 8.50
CA LYS A 364 -25.64 7.88 7.26
C LYS A 364 -24.94 7.31 6.03
N ALA A 365 -23.60 7.29 6.03
CA ALA A 365 -22.79 6.73 4.95
C ALA A 365 -22.99 5.21 4.79
N GLU A 366 -23.26 4.49 5.87
CA GLU A 366 -23.55 3.05 5.83
C GLU A 366 -24.90 2.71 5.19
N LYS A 367 -25.87 3.62 5.26
CA LYS A 367 -27.22 3.47 4.70
C LYS A 367 -27.38 4.12 3.32
N ASP A 368 -26.28 4.54 2.70
CA ASP A 368 -26.34 5.18 1.39
C ASP A 368 -26.68 4.16 0.29
N GLU A 369 -27.87 4.32 -0.30
CA GLU A 369 -28.37 3.48 -1.39
C GLU A 369 -27.78 3.87 -2.76
N LEU A 370 -27.18 5.05 -2.89
CA LEU A 370 -26.54 5.55 -4.12
C LEU A 370 -25.10 5.05 -4.23
N ALA A 371 -24.95 3.72 -4.21
CA ALA A 371 -23.67 3.01 -4.21
C ALA A 371 -23.58 1.97 -5.34
N GLY A 372 -22.36 1.50 -5.62
CA GLY A 372 -22.08 0.55 -6.70
C GLY A 372 -22.53 1.10 -8.05
N VAL A 373 -23.29 0.31 -8.82
CA VAL A 373 -23.82 0.74 -10.13
C VAL A 373 -24.83 1.88 -10.04
N MET A 374 -25.41 2.15 -8.87
CA MET A 374 -26.35 3.26 -8.71
C MET A 374 -25.64 4.61 -8.68
N ILE A 375 -24.31 4.66 -8.50
CA ILE A 375 -23.56 5.92 -8.50
C ILE A 375 -23.67 6.65 -9.84
N PHE A 376 -23.77 5.92 -10.95
CA PHE A 376 -23.93 6.49 -12.29
C PHE A 376 -25.26 7.25 -12.45
N SER A 377 -26.24 7.06 -11.57
CA SER A 377 -27.47 7.87 -11.56
C SER A 377 -27.26 9.31 -11.08
N THR A 378 -26.13 9.57 -10.41
CA THR A 378 -25.73 10.89 -9.91
C THR A 378 -24.89 11.67 -10.91
N MET A 379 -24.42 11.02 -11.98
CA MET A 379 -23.52 11.59 -12.97
C MET A 379 -24.28 12.21 -14.13
N GLU A 380 -23.92 13.43 -14.51
CA GLU A 380 -24.55 14.19 -15.59
C GLU A 380 -23.51 14.61 -16.63
N PRO A 381 -23.39 13.87 -17.76
CA PRO A 381 -22.56 14.27 -18.88
C PRO A 381 -23.15 15.48 -19.61
N GLU A 382 -22.35 16.52 -19.83
CA GLU A 382 -22.67 17.70 -20.64
C GLU A 382 -22.33 17.48 -22.12
N ALA A 383 -22.76 16.34 -22.66
CA ALA A 383 -22.47 15.93 -24.03
C ALA A 383 -23.57 15.01 -24.60
N PRO A 384 -23.66 14.86 -25.94
CA PRO A 384 -24.58 13.92 -26.57
C PRO A 384 -24.36 12.47 -26.13
N ASP A 385 -25.41 11.65 -26.20
CA ASP A 385 -25.30 10.22 -25.91
C ASP A 385 -24.35 9.53 -26.91
N LEU A 386 -23.48 8.65 -26.41
CA LEU A 386 -22.54 7.86 -27.20
C LEU A 386 -23.23 6.63 -27.81
N ASP A 387 -22.76 6.21 -28.98
CA ASP A 387 -23.21 4.95 -29.56
C ASP A 387 -22.52 3.73 -28.92
N LEU A 388 -23.16 2.57 -29.04
CA LEU A 388 -22.70 1.35 -28.37
C LEU A 388 -21.36 0.83 -28.90
N VAL A 389 -21.02 1.10 -30.17
CA VAL A 389 -19.75 0.68 -30.77
C VAL A 389 -18.61 1.49 -30.17
N GLU A 390 -18.78 2.81 -30.07
CA GLU A 390 -17.81 3.67 -29.41
C GLU A 390 -17.59 3.26 -27.95
N ILE A 391 -18.67 3.04 -27.20
CA ILE A 391 -18.61 2.62 -25.78
C ILE A 391 -17.79 1.34 -25.61
N GLU A 392 -18.04 0.33 -26.45
CA GLU A 392 -17.32 -0.95 -26.39
C GLU A 392 -15.84 -0.79 -26.73
N GLN A 393 -15.51 0.00 -27.77
CA GLN A 393 -14.12 0.28 -28.15
C GLN A 393 -13.35 0.96 -27.02
N LYS A 394 -13.94 1.97 -26.37
CA LYS A 394 -13.32 2.67 -25.24
C LYS A 394 -13.12 1.72 -24.06
N CYS A 395 -14.12 0.91 -23.72
CA CYS A 395 -14.01 -0.08 -22.64
C CYS A 395 -12.88 -1.10 -22.89
N GLU A 396 -12.76 -1.62 -24.11
CA GLU A 396 -11.71 -2.56 -24.48
C GLU A 396 -10.32 -1.92 -24.46
N ALA A 397 -10.20 -0.69 -24.94
CA ALA A 397 -8.94 0.06 -24.92
C ALA A 397 -8.42 0.25 -23.49
N VAL A 398 -9.29 0.61 -22.55
CA VAL A 398 -8.94 0.74 -21.12
C VAL A 398 -8.51 -0.60 -20.54
N GLY A 399 -9.26 -1.68 -20.81
CA GLY A 399 -8.90 -3.02 -20.36
C GLY A 399 -7.52 -3.46 -20.86
N LYS A 400 -7.21 -3.22 -22.13
CA LYS A 400 -5.91 -3.55 -22.73
C LYS A 400 -4.77 -2.73 -22.11
N PHE A 401 -4.96 -1.41 -21.99
CA PHE A 401 -3.94 -0.52 -21.43
C PHE A 401 -3.62 -0.87 -19.96
N THR A 402 -4.65 -0.98 -19.12
CA THR A 402 -4.49 -1.24 -17.68
C THR A 402 -3.85 -2.59 -17.42
N LYS A 403 -4.21 -3.63 -18.21
CA LYS A 403 -3.56 -4.94 -18.12
C LYS A 403 -2.06 -4.88 -18.47
N ALA A 404 -1.71 -4.20 -19.56
CA ALA A 404 -0.32 -4.08 -19.99
C ALA A 404 0.52 -3.26 -18.99
N MET A 405 -0.05 -2.18 -18.46
CA MET A 405 0.60 -1.37 -17.43
C MET A 405 0.80 -2.16 -16.13
N ASP A 406 -0.19 -2.95 -15.69
CA ASP A 406 -0.09 -3.80 -14.50
C ASP A 406 1.07 -4.80 -14.60
N ASP A 407 1.29 -5.40 -15.77
CA ASP A 407 2.44 -6.29 -16.01
C ASP A 407 3.76 -5.52 -15.93
N GLY A 408 3.87 -4.38 -16.61
CA GLY A 408 5.09 -3.56 -16.60
C GLY A 408 5.43 -3.02 -15.21
N VAL A 409 4.44 -2.60 -14.42
CA VAL A 409 4.62 -2.15 -13.03
C VAL A 409 5.10 -3.31 -12.15
N LYS A 410 4.54 -4.52 -12.30
CA LYS A 410 4.97 -5.71 -11.54
C LYS A 410 6.39 -6.13 -11.88
N GLU A 411 6.78 -6.03 -13.14
CA GLU A 411 8.15 -6.29 -13.56
C GLU A 411 9.11 -5.29 -12.90
N LEU A 412 8.81 -3.98 -12.97
CA LEU A 412 9.62 -2.95 -12.35
C LEU A 412 9.74 -3.12 -10.82
N LEU A 413 8.65 -3.50 -10.16
CA LEU A 413 8.66 -3.84 -8.73
C LEU A 413 9.54 -5.05 -8.42
N THR A 414 9.49 -6.09 -9.26
CA THR A 414 10.32 -7.31 -9.09
C THR A 414 11.81 -6.96 -9.18
N VAL A 415 12.22 -6.32 -10.28
CA VAL A 415 13.64 -5.97 -10.49
C VAL A 415 14.14 -4.94 -9.48
N GLY A 416 13.29 -3.99 -9.08
CA GLY A 416 13.60 -3.02 -8.02
C GLY A 416 13.81 -3.71 -6.68
N GLN A 417 12.96 -4.66 -6.31
CA GLN A 417 13.09 -5.42 -5.06
C GLN A 417 14.33 -6.33 -5.04
N GLU A 418 14.67 -6.94 -6.16
CA GLU A 418 15.92 -7.72 -6.32
C GLU A 418 17.15 -6.83 -6.19
N HIS A 419 17.15 -5.68 -6.86
CA HIS A 419 18.23 -4.70 -6.79
C HIS A 419 18.39 -4.16 -5.35
N TRP A 420 17.29 -3.83 -4.67
CA TRP A 420 17.29 -3.43 -3.27
C TRP A 420 18.02 -4.45 -2.40
N LYS A 421 17.60 -5.73 -2.46
CA LYS A 421 18.21 -6.81 -1.67
C LYS A 421 19.69 -6.98 -1.96
N ARG A 422 20.12 -6.76 -3.21
CA ARG A 422 21.53 -6.78 -3.58
C ARG A 422 22.31 -5.65 -2.92
N CYS A 423 21.79 -4.42 -3.00
CA CYS A 423 22.40 -3.22 -2.44
C CYS A 423 22.43 -3.20 -0.91
N THR A 424 21.47 -3.82 -0.23
CA THR A 424 21.46 -3.93 1.24
C THR A 424 22.02 -5.25 1.77
N GLY A 425 22.58 -6.10 0.91
CA GLY A 425 22.97 -7.46 1.24
C GLY A 425 24.39 -7.82 0.79
N PRO A 426 24.56 -8.56 -0.33
CA PRO A 426 25.86 -9.01 -0.78
C PRO A 426 26.79 -7.89 -1.27
N LEU A 427 26.27 -6.83 -1.92
CA LEU A 427 27.12 -5.82 -2.55
C LEU A 427 27.95 -4.99 -1.55
N PRO A 428 27.40 -4.48 -0.43
CA PRO A 428 28.21 -3.84 0.62
C PRO A 428 29.27 -4.78 1.19
N LYS A 429 28.95 -6.07 1.34
CA LYS A 429 29.90 -7.07 1.88
C LYS A 429 31.10 -7.26 0.95
N GLU A 430 30.93 -7.12 -0.36
CA GLU A 430 32.04 -7.16 -1.32
C GLU A 430 32.98 -5.97 -1.12
N TYR A 431 32.45 -4.75 -1.07
CA TYR A 431 33.26 -3.55 -0.78
C TYR A 431 33.95 -3.63 0.59
N GLN A 432 33.26 -4.13 1.61
CA GLN A 432 33.85 -4.33 2.93
C GLN A 432 34.99 -5.36 2.91
N LYS A 433 34.84 -6.46 2.16
CA LYS A 433 35.90 -7.46 2.01
C LYS A 433 37.13 -6.88 1.30
N ILE A 434 36.93 -6.10 0.25
CA ILE A 434 38.01 -5.38 -0.45
C ILE A 434 38.73 -4.45 0.53
N GLY A 435 37.98 -3.63 1.28
CA GLY A 435 38.53 -2.69 2.26
C GLY A 435 39.37 -3.37 3.34
N LYS A 436 38.88 -4.49 3.89
CA LYS A 436 39.61 -5.28 4.90
C LYS A 436 40.84 -5.99 4.32
N ALA A 437 40.77 -6.45 3.08
CA ALA A 437 41.92 -7.08 2.43
C ALA A 437 43.06 -6.08 2.22
N LEU A 438 42.76 -4.83 1.81
CA LEU A 438 43.74 -3.75 1.69
C LEU A 438 44.40 -3.43 3.04
N GLN A 439 43.61 -3.26 4.09
CA GLN A 439 44.14 -3.01 5.45
C GLN A 439 44.99 -4.18 5.96
N SER A 440 44.57 -5.41 5.69
CA SER A 440 45.35 -6.61 6.06
C SER A 440 46.69 -6.63 5.34
N LEU A 441 46.73 -6.27 4.06
CA LEU A 441 47.96 -6.18 3.28
C LEU A 441 48.90 -5.10 3.81
N ALA A 442 48.37 -3.90 4.10
CA ALA A 442 49.15 -2.81 4.71
C ALA A 442 49.74 -3.21 6.08
N THR A 443 49.00 -3.99 6.87
CA THR A 443 49.48 -4.54 8.14
C THR A 443 50.66 -5.49 7.93
N VAL A 444 50.61 -6.34 6.89
CA VAL A 444 51.73 -7.22 6.53
C VAL A 444 52.96 -6.41 6.09
N PHE A 445 52.79 -5.37 5.27
CA PHE A 445 53.91 -4.50 4.87
C PHE A 445 54.51 -3.78 6.08
N SER A 446 53.69 -3.31 7.01
CA SER A 446 54.17 -2.69 8.26
C SER A 446 55.00 -3.63 9.14
N SER A 447 54.86 -4.96 8.97
CA SER A 447 55.66 -5.95 9.70
C SER A 447 57.09 -6.10 9.17
N SER A 448 57.43 -5.50 8.02
CA SER A 448 58.79 -5.52 7.47
C SER A 448 59.81 -4.80 8.35
N GLY A 449 59.34 -3.83 9.16
CA GLY A 449 60.18 -2.93 9.95
C GLY A 449 60.89 -1.84 9.13
N TYR A 450 60.71 -1.80 7.82
CA TYR A 450 61.34 -0.81 6.94
C TYR A 450 60.61 0.54 7.04
N GLN A 451 61.30 1.58 7.53
CA GLN A 451 60.69 2.89 7.76
C GLN A 451 60.43 3.70 6.49
N GLY A 452 61.01 3.30 5.35
CA GLY A 452 60.87 4.02 4.07
C GLY A 452 59.53 3.80 3.35
N GLU A 453 58.66 2.91 3.86
CA GLU A 453 57.37 2.57 3.26
C GLU A 453 56.16 2.95 4.13
N THR A 454 56.35 3.70 5.22
CA THR A 454 55.26 4.09 6.14
C THR A 454 54.14 4.84 5.43
N ASP A 455 54.46 5.86 4.62
CA ASP A 455 53.46 6.67 3.92
C ASP A 455 52.64 5.84 2.91
N LEU A 456 53.26 4.84 2.28
CA LEU A 456 52.56 3.91 1.38
C LEU A 456 51.59 3.01 2.15
N ASN A 457 52.01 2.48 3.30
CA ASN A 457 51.18 1.61 4.13
C ASN A 457 49.98 2.36 4.70
N ASP A 458 50.17 3.62 5.11
CA ASP A 458 49.10 4.50 5.56
C ASP A 458 48.11 4.79 4.42
N ALA A 459 48.60 5.09 3.21
CA ALA A 459 47.73 5.32 2.05
C ALA A 459 46.89 4.07 1.68
N ILE A 460 47.47 2.87 1.72
CA ILE A 460 46.76 1.61 1.47
C ILE A 460 45.72 1.34 2.57
N THR A 461 46.07 1.58 3.84
CA THR A 461 45.14 1.42 4.98
C THR A 461 43.93 2.34 4.83
N GLU A 462 44.16 3.60 4.46
CA GLU A 462 43.11 4.60 4.29
C GLU A 462 42.25 4.36 3.05
N ALA A 463 42.82 3.85 1.96
CA ALA A 463 42.05 3.33 0.84
C ALA A 463 41.14 2.18 1.29
N GLY A 464 41.64 1.28 2.13
CA GLY A 464 40.84 0.20 2.72
C GLY A 464 39.65 0.71 3.55
N LYS A 465 39.86 1.71 4.41
CA LYS A 465 38.76 2.37 5.16
C LYS A 465 37.76 3.05 4.23
N THR A 466 38.23 3.71 3.17
CA THR A 466 37.37 4.35 2.15
C THR A 466 36.43 3.34 1.49
N TYR A 467 36.90 2.13 1.19
CA TYR A 467 36.06 1.05 0.66
C TYR A 467 35.00 0.57 1.67
N GLU A 468 35.30 0.56 2.98
CA GLU A 468 34.30 0.26 4.01
C GLU A 468 33.24 1.38 4.11
N GLU A 469 33.63 2.65 3.98
CA GLU A 469 32.68 3.76 3.91
C GLU A 469 31.76 3.67 2.67
N ILE A 470 32.32 3.30 1.52
CA ILE A 470 31.54 3.05 0.29
C ILE A 470 30.54 1.92 0.53
N ALA A 471 30.92 0.85 1.26
CA ALA A 471 29.99 -0.22 1.61
C ALA A 471 28.77 0.31 2.38
N SER A 472 28.99 1.17 3.38
CA SER A 472 27.90 1.81 4.13
C SER A 472 27.03 2.72 3.26
N LEU A 473 27.65 3.50 2.37
CA LEU A 473 26.91 4.34 1.42
C LEU A 473 26.00 3.51 0.50
N VAL A 474 26.51 2.41 -0.06
CA VAL A 474 25.76 1.50 -0.93
C VAL A 474 24.58 0.88 -0.18
N ALA A 475 24.76 0.48 1.08
CA ALA A 475 23.72 -0.14 1.89
C ALA A 475 22.56 0.82 2.22
N GLU A 476 22.87 2.10 2.42
CA GLU A 476 21.87 3.12 2.78
C GLU A 476 21.22 3.80 1.56
N GLN A 477 21.82 3.69 0.37
CA GLN A 477 21.35 4.38 -0.84
C GLN A 477 19.89 4.06 -1.23
N PRO A 478 19.41 2.81 -1.21
CA PRO A 478 18.04 2.50 -1.65
C PRO A 478 16.94 3.28 -0.93
N LYS A 479 17.18 3.71 0.33
CA LYS A 479 16.24 4.53 1.12
C LYS A 479 16.09 5.95 0.58
N LYS A 480 17.03 6.43 -0.23
CA LYS A 480 17.09 7.81 -0.74
C LYS A 480 16.52 7.97 -2.15
N ASP A 481 16.36 6.87 -2.89
CA ASP A 481 15.94 6.91 -4.29
C ASP A 481 14.97 5.79 -4.66
N LEU A 482 15.41 4.54 -4.57
CA LEU A 482 14.67 3.35 -4.96
C LEU A 482 13.38 3.22 -4.14
N HIS A 483 13.39 3.68 -2.90
CA HIS A 483 12.20 3.72 -2.02
C HIS A 483 11.06 4.46 -2.69
N PHE A 484 11.29 5.70 -3.10
CA PHE A 484 10.27 6.53 -3.72
C PHE A 484 9.77 5.93 -5.04
N LEU A 485 10.69 5.38 -5.85
CA LEU A 485 10.33 4.68 -7.08
C LEU A 485 9.44 3.45 -6.81
N MET A 486 9.78 2.66 -5.80
CA MET A 486 8.99 1.49 -5.42
C MET A 486 7.64 1.87 -4.83
N GLU A 487 7.56 2.88 -3.96
CA GLU A 487 6.29 3.32 -3.36
C GLU A 487 5.32 3.86 -4.44
N CYS A 488 5.82 4.66 -5.39
CA CYS A 488 5.01 5.10 -6.53
C CYS A 488 4.45 3.89 -7.32
N ASN A 489 5.29 2.90 -7.63
CA ASN A 489 4.83 1.72 -8.36
C ASN A 489 3.87 0.83 -7.54
N HIS A 490 4.03 0.75 -6.22
CA HIS A 490 3.07 0.07 -5.34
C HIS A 490 1.71 0.77 -5.34
N GLU A 491 1.68 2.10 -5.32
CA GLU A 491 0.46 2.89 -5.42
C GLU A 491 -0.26 2.61 -6.75
N TYR A 492 0.46 2.68 -7.88
CA TYR A 492 -0.11 2.41 -9.21
C TYR A 492 -0.57 0.95 -9.37
N LYS A 493 0.14 -0.02 -8.79
CA LYS A 493 -0.34 -1.41 -8.70
C LYS A 493 -1.66 -1.50 -7.95
N GLY A 494 -1.86 -0.67 -6.91
CA GLY A 494 -3.12 -0.52 -6.19
C GLY A 494 -4.27 -0.09 -7.11
N PHE A 495 -4.12 1.02 -7.84
CA PHE A 495 -5.13 1.47 -8.80
C PHE A 495 -5.41 0.43 -9.89
N LEU A 496 -4.35 -0.15 -10.46
CA LEU A 496 -4.44 -1.14 -11.54
C LEU A 496 -5.17 -2.42 -11.10
N GLY A 497 -5.07 -2.76 -9.81
CA GLY A 497 -5.81 -3.86 -9.19
C GLY A 497 -7.34 -3.67 -9.17
N CYS A 498 -7.84 -2.43 -9.30
CA CYS A 498 -9.28 -2.13 -9.28
C CYS A 498 -9.95 -2.28 -10.66
N PHE A 499 -9.21 -2.06 -11.74
CA PHE A 499 -9.77 -2.04 -13.10
C PHE A 499 -10.42 -3.34 -13.56
N PRO A 500 -9.97 -4.55 -13.18
CA PRO A 500 -10.68 -5.78 -13.54
C PRO A 500 -12.17 -5.79 -13.15
N ASP A 501 -12.50 -5.30 -11.95
CA ASP A 501 -13.89 -5.25 -11.48
C ASP A 501 -14.69 -4.12 -12.15
N ILE A 502 -14.06 -2.95 -12.35
CA ILE A 502 -14.66 -1.80 -13.06
C ILE A 502 -14.99 -2.18 -14.50
N ILE A 503 -14.03 -2.75 -15.23
CA ILE A 503 -14.20 -3.18 -16.62
C ILE A 503 -15.18 -4.36 -16.70
N GLY A 504 -15.16 -5.31 -15.76
CA GLY A 504 -16.15 -6.38 -15.70
C GLY A 504 -17.58 -5.85 -15.58
N THR A 505 -17.78 -4.84 -14.74
CA THR A 505 -19.09 -4.16 -14.57
C THR A 505 -19.53 -3.46 -15.86
N HIS A 506 -18.62 -2.72 -16.51
CA HIS A 506 -18.89 -2.05 -17.79
C HIS A 506 -19.21 -3.03 -18.93
N LYS A 507 -18.41 -4.09 -19.08
CA LYS A 507 -18.65 -5.13 -20.09
C LYS A 507 -20.00 -5.82 -19.89
N GLY A 508 -20.35 -6.15 -18.65
CA GLY A 508 -21.66 -6.73 -18.34
C GLY A 508 -22.82 -5.79 -18.67
N ALA A 509 -22.66 -4.47 -18.46
CA ALA A 509 -23.67 -3.49 -18.88
C ALA A 509 -23.81 -3.40 -20.41
N ILE A 510 -22.69 -3.38 -21.14
CA ILE A 510 -22.66 -3.36 -22.62
C ILE A 510 -23.36 -4.60 -23.19
N GLU A 511 -23.04 -5.79 -22.67
CA GLU A 511 -23.65 -7.05 -23.10
C GLU A 511 -25.18 -7.03 -22.90
N LYS A 512 -25.65 -6.50 -21.76
CA LYS A 512 -27.08 -6.34 -21.50
C LYS A 512 -27.78 -5.38 -22.45
N VAL A 513 -27.10 -4.31 -22.87
CA VAL A 513 -27.65 -3.41 -23.91
C VAL A 513 -27.72 -4.12 -25.26
N LYS A 514 -26.76 -4.98 -25.61
CA LYS A 514 -26.83 -5.80 -26.84
C LYS A 514 -28.01 -6.78 -26.81
N GLU A 515 -28.35 -7.33 -25.64
CA GLU A 515 -29.51 -8.20 -25.47
C GLU A 515 -30.86 -7.45 -25.53
N SER A 516 -30.86 -6.12 -25.39
CA SER A 516 -32.10 -5.32 -25.28
C SER A 516 -33.03 -5.46 -26.49
N ASP A 517 -32.50 -5.60 -27.71
CA ASP A 517 -33.31 -5.82 -28.92
C ASP A 517 -34.11 -7.13 -28.86
N LYS A 518 -33.46 -8.20 -28.39
CA LYS A 518 -34.12 -9.49 -28.18
C LYS A 518 -35.16 -9.40 -27.06
N LEU A 519 -34.89 -8.63 -26.01
CA LEU A 519 -35.82 -8.42 -24.90
C LEU A 519 -37.06 -7.61 -25.32
N VAL A 520 -36.89 -6.61 -26.17
CA VAL A 520 -38.01 -5.86 -26.77
C VAL A 520 -38.83 -6.78 -27.69
N ALA A 521 -38.17 -7.56 -28.55
CA ALA A 521 -38.85 -8.50 -29.46
C ALA A 521 -39.62 -9.61 -28.71
N THR A 522 -39.19 -9.97 -27.50
CA THR A 522 -39.86 -10.94 -26.63
C THR A 522 -40.82 -10.29 -25.62
N SER A 523 -41.12 -9.00 -25.77
CA SER A 523 -42.02 -8.21 -24.91
C SER A 523 -41.64 -8.24 -23.41
N LYS A 524 -40.37 -8.47 -23.09
CA LYS A 524 -39.86 -8.46 -21.70
C LYS A 524 -39.57 -7.05 -21.19
N ILE A 525 -39.20 -6.14 -22.10
CA ILE A 525 -38.95 -4.72 -21.81
C ILE A 525 -39.60 -3.85 -22.89
N THR A 526 -39.86 -2.58 -22.58
CA THR A 526 -40.43 -1.64 -23.56
C THR A 526 -39.33 -1.01 -24.44
N PRO A 527 -39.67 -0.48 -25.63
CA PRO A 527 -38.73 0.31 -26.43
C PRO A 527 -38.17 1.54 -25.68
N GLN A 528 -38.96 2.12 -24.76
CA GLN A 528 -38.51 3.22 -23.91
C GLN A 528 -37.46 2.76 -22.90
N ASP A 529 -37.64 1.57 -22.30
CA ASP A 529 -36.65 0.98 -21.40
C ASP A 529 -35.32 0.76 -22.13
N LYS A 530 -35.37 0.27 -23.38
CA LYS A 530 -34.19 0.14 -24.23
C LYS A 530 -33.45 1.48 -24.41
N GLN A 531 -34.17 2.55 -24.75
CA GLN A 531 -33.53 3.87 -24.89
C GLN A 531 -32.87 4.34 -23.59
N ASN A 532 -33.52 4.11 -22.45
CA ASN A 532 -32.95 4.41 -21.14
C ASN A 532 -31.69 3.59 -20.86
N MET A 533 -31.66 2.30 -21.22
CA MET A 533 -30.46 1.47 -21.07
C MET A 533 -29.28 2.00 -21.90
N VAL A 534 -29.51 2.41 -23.15
CA VAL A 534 -28.48 3.01 -24.02
C VAL A 534 -27.94 4.29 -23.41
N LYS A 535 -28.82 5.19 -22.94
CA LYS A 535 -28.40 6.43 -22.27
C LYS A 535 -27.58 6.17 -21.01
N ARG A 536 -27.99 5.18 -20.21
CA ARG A 536 -27.29 4.80 -18.96
C ARG A 536 -25.90 4.22 -19.22
N VAL A 537 -25.75 3.35 -20.21
CA VAL A 537 -24.42 2.83 -20.56
C VAL A 537 -23.53 3.92 -21.18
N SER A 538 -24.11 4.90 -21.86
CA SER A 538 -23.39 6.11 -22.30
C SER A 538 -22.83 6.89 -21.10
N THR A 539 -23.63 7.13 -20.06
CA THR A 539 -23.15 7.76 -18.81
C THR A 539 -22.01 6.99 -18.17
N MET A 540 -22.09 5.65 -18.13
CA MET A 540 -21.01 4.80 -17.61
C MET A 540 -19.70 4.97 -18.43
N SER A 541 -19.81 5.04 -19.76
CA SER A 541 -18.66 5.28 -20.63
C SER A 541 -18.02 6.65 -20.40
N TYR A 542 -18.83 7.71 -20.26
CA TYR A 542 -18.34 9.05 -19.91
C TYR A 542 -17.58 9.06 -18.59
N ALA A 543 -18.11 8.38 -17.56
CA ALA A 543 -17.46 8.26 -16.26
C ALA A 543 -16.13 7.49 -16.34
N LEU A 544 -16.09 6.37 -17.08
CA LEU A 544 -14.86 5.60 -17.30
C LEU A 544 -13.80 6.44 -18.03
N GLN A 545 -14.19 7.19 -19.06
CA GLN A 545 -13.28 8.05 -19.81
C GLN A 545 -12.78 9.22 -18.96
N ALA A 546 -13.65 9.86 -18.19
CA ALA A 546 -13.28 10.92 -17.25
C ALA A 546 -12.28 10.43 -16.21
N GLU A 547 -12.49 9.23 -15.67
CA GLU A 547 -11.59 8.61 -14.73
C GLU A 547 -10.24 8.26 -15.36
N MET A 548 -10.24 7.72 -16.58
CA MET A 548 -8.99 7.42 -17.29
C MET A 548 -8.19 8.68 -17.63
N ASN A 549 -8.86 9.79 -17.94
CA ASN A 549 -8.20 11.07 -18.11
C ASN A 549 -7.59 11.58 -16.79
N HIS A 550 -8.28 11.42 -15.66
CA HIS A 550 -7.72 11.70 -14.34
C HIS A 550 -6.50 10.82 -14.05
N PHE A 551 -6.61 9.51 -14.26
CA PHE A 551 -5.54 8.54 -14.08
C PHE A 551 -4.32 8.86 -14.95
N HIS A 552 -4.50 9.17 -16.24
CA HIS A 552 -3.40 9.49 -17.14
C HIS A 552 -2.71 10.80 -16.79
N SER A 553 -3.46 11.84 -16.42
CA SER A 553 -2.90 13.13 -15.99
C SER A 553 -1.98 12.96 -14.77
N ASN A 554 -2.47 12.26 -13.74
CA ASN A 554 -1.68 11.94 -12.55
C ASN A 554 -0.49 11.04 -12.88
N ARG A 555 -0.68 9.99 -13.70
CA ARG A 555 0.39 9.06 -14.08
C ARG A 555 1.55 9.77 -14.74
N ILE A 556 1.29 10.68 -15.67
CA ILE A 556 2.36 11.41 -16.36
C ILE A 556 3.14 12.26 -15.36
N TYR A 557 2.44 12.98 -14.47
CA TYR A 557 3.07 13.81 -13.45
C TYR A 557 3.90 12.99 -12.45
N ASP A 558 3.32 11.92 -11.89
CA ASP A 558 3.92 11.11 -10.84
C ASP A 558 5.17 10.37 -11.35
N TYR A 559 5.07 9.69 -12.51
CA TYR A 559 6.21 8.99 -13.09
C TYR A 559 7.32 9.95 -13.54
N ASN A 560 6.98 11.13 -14.08
CA ASN A 560 7.98 12.14 -14.40
C ASN A 560 8.71 12.60 -13.14
N SER A 561 7.98 12.89 -12.06
CA SER A 561 8.54 13.38 -10.81
C SER A 561 9.45 12.35 -10.15
N VAL A 562 8.99 11.10 -10.02
CA VAL A 562 9.72 10.05 -9.30
C VAL A 562 10.95 9.55 -10.06
N ILE A 563 10.88 9.47 -11.40
CA ILE A 563 12.03 9.06 -12.21
C ILE A 563 13.10 10.15 -12.19
N ARG A 564 12.70 11.43 -12.26
CA ARG A 564 13.63 12.55 -12.09
C ARG A 564 14.33 12.50 -10.74
N LEU A 565 13.57 12.36 -9.65
CA LEU A 565 14.12 12.22 -8.30
C LEU A 565 15.11 11.05 -8.22
N TYR A 566 14.74 9.88 -8.76
CA TYR A 566 15.60 8.70 -8.78
C TYR A 566 16.94 8.98 -9.49
N LEU A 567 16.90 9.60 -10.67
CA LEU A 567 18.10 9.93 -11.44
C LEU A 567 18.96 10.99 -10.76
N GLU A 568 18.36 12.04 -10.22
CA GLU A 568 19.05 13.11 -9.48
C GLU A 568 19.82 12.53 -8.29
N GLN A 569 19.19 11.63 -7.53
CA GLN A 569 19.80 10.97 -6.38
C GLN A 569 20.88 9.95 -6.78
N GLN A 570 20.71 9.23 -7.89
CA GLN A 570 21.71 8.32 -8.43
C GLN A 570 22.97 9.06 -8.91
N VAL A 571 22.81 10.22 -9.58
CA VAL A 571 23.94 11.07 -9.98
C VAL A 571 24.75 11.49 -8.75
N GLN A 572 24.09 12.05 -7.73
CA GLN A 572 24.74 12.47 -6.49
C GLN A 572 25.46 11.30 -5.79
N PHE A 573 24.86 10.10 -5.81
CA PHE A 573 25.46 8.90 -5.24
C PHE A 573 26.78 8.52 -5.91
N TYR A 574 26.81 8.43 -7.23
CA TYR A 574 28.01 8.08 -7.96
C TYR A 574 29.09 9.18 -7.90
N GLU A 575 28.69 10.46 -7.90
CA GLU A 575 29.62 11.58 -7.68
C GLU A 575 30.27 11.52 -6.29
N THR A 576 29.49 11.20 -5.26
CA THR A 576 29.98 11.05 -3.88
C THR A 576 30.99 9.91 -3.77
N ILE A 577 30.72 8.76 -4.42
CA ILE A 577 31.66 7.64 -4.45
C ILE A 577 32.94 8.04 -5.19
N ALA A 578 32.82 8.69 -6.35
CA ALA A 578 33.97 9.14 -7.11
C ALA A 578 34.84 10.11 -6.30
N GLU A 579 34.24 11.03 -5.55
CA GLU A 579 34.96 11.95 -4.68
C GLU A 579 35.69 11.24 -3.53
N LYS A 580 35.05 10.26 -2.87
CA LYS A 580 35.73 9.44 -1.86
C LYS A 580 36.94 8.69 -2.42
N LEU A 581 36.81 8.12 -3.62
CA LEU A 581 37.92 7.45 -4.29
C LEU A 581 39.04 8.44 -4.68
N ARG A 582 38.72 9.65 -5.13
CA ARG A 582 39.72 10.71 -5.40
C ARG A 582 40.48 11.10 -4.14
N GLN A 583 39.80 11.24 -3.01
CA GLN A 583 40.43 11.55 -1.73
C GLN A 583 41.41 10.46 -1.31
N ALA A 584 41.02 9.18 -1.41
CA ALA A 584 41.92 8.06 -1.14
C ALA A 584 43.12 8.05 -2.10
N LEU A 585 42.89 8.28 -3.40
CA LEU A 585 43.95 8.31 -4.42
C LEU A 585 44.98 9.42 -4.16
N SER A 586 44.54 10.60 -3.73
CA SER A 586 45.43 11.75 -3.46
C SER A 586 46.44 11.53 -2.34
N ARG A 587 46.25 10.48 -1.52
CA ARG A 587 47.18 10.11 -0.43
C ARG A 587 48.35 9.25 -0.91
N PHE A 588 48.28 8.69 -2.11
CA PHE A 588 49.39 7.91 -2.66
C PHE A 588 50.51 8.84 -3.15
N PRO A 589 51.77 8.59 -2.75
CA PRO A 589 52.91 9.36 -3.27
C PRO A 589 53.02 9.20 -4.78
N VAL A 590 53.29 10.30 -5.48
CA VAL A 590 53.70 10.24 -6.89
C VAL A 590 55.18 9.87 -6.92
N MET A 591 55.50 8.67 -7.42
CA MET A 591 56.87 8.16 -7.53
C MET A 591 57.60 8.67 -8.77
#